data_AF-A0A7L8UGZ7-F1
#
_entry.id   AF-A0A7L8UGZ7-F1
#
_cell.length_a   1.000
_cell.length_b   1.000
_cell.length_c   1.000
_cell.angle_alpha   90.00
_cell.angle_beta   90.00
_cell.angle_gamma   90.00
#
_symmetry.space_group_name_H-M   'P 1'
#
loop_
_entity.id
_entity.type
_entity.pdbx_description
1 polymer ?
#
loop_
_entity_poly.entity_id
_entity_poly.type
_entity_poly.pdbx_seq_one_letter_code
_entity_poly.pdbx_strand_id
1 'polypeptide(L)'
;MKKPLIFLVLLFSCTIIAQNDPKVAFQKTRYELAVSCYKKADFVKALDLFSIASKIKPENELGKESVKKVDCLKTMLRKSIMDKVIGTWKMNGDKPLWAVNAASNTNYKTIEELVEINQKQILFYELDTKTKAKKLIKSEDLAYYNKDQSDALFSAIILSDGTIWNCSLNEGADILHVINIAKQTENGVEKIKADNLERFYSKVK
;
A
#
# COMPACT_ATOMS: atom_id res chain seq x y z
N MET A 1 30.58 44.23 33.90
CA MET A 1 30.19 43.38 32.76
C MET A 1 29.79 41.99 33.28
N LYS A 2 28.50 41.75 33.59
CA LYS A 2 27.99 40.44 34.09
C LYS A 2 26.74 39.94 33.34
N LYS A 3 26.31 40.67 32.30
CA LYS A 3 25.10 40.36 31.51
C LYS A 3 25.23 39.22 30.47
N PRO A 4 26.41 38.88 29.90
CA PRO A 4 26.47 37.80 28.90
C PRO A 4 26.35 36.39 29.51
N LEU A 5 26.68 36.23 30.81
CA LEU A 5 26.61 34.93 31.49
C LEU A 5 25.15 34.46 31.67
N ILE A 6 24.21 35.38 31.92
CA ILE A 6 22.79 35.07 32.08
C ILE A 6 22.19 34.56 30.76
N PHE A 7 22.57 35.15 29.63
CA PHE A 7 22.15 34.67 28.31
C PHE A 7 22.70 33.27 27.99
N LEU A 8 23.95 32.97 28.38
CA LEU A 8 24.56 31.65 28.18
C LEU A 8 23.84 30.57 29.00
N VAL A 9 23.50 30.86 30.26
CA VAL A 9 22.76 29.93 31.13
C VAL A 9 21.33 29.71 30.62
N LEU A 10 20.66 30.77 30.15
CA LEU A 10 19.31 30.68 29.59
C LEU A 10 19.28 29.80 28.32
N LEU A 11 20.27 29.94 27.44
CA LEU A 11 20.42 29.14 26.23
C LEU A 11 20.67 27.65 26.54
N PHE A 12 21.44 27.35 27.59
CA PHE A 12 21.68 25.97 28.03
C PHE A 12 20.46 25.32 28.69
N SER A 13 19.62 26.07 29.42
CA SER A 13 18.39 25.51 29.97
C SER A 13 17.35 25.14 28.90
N CYS A 14 17.32 25.85 27.76
CA CYS A 14 16.41 25.55 26.66
C CYS A 14 16.75 24.22 25.94
N THR A 15 18.02 23.81 25.91
CA THR A 15 18.42 22.55 25.24
C THR A 15 18.03 21.31 26.04
N ILE A 16 17.94 21.41 27.37
CA ILE A 16 17.54 20.30 28.25
C ILE A 16 16.04 20.00 28.10
N ILE A 17 15.20 21.03 27.93
CA ILE A 17 13.75 20.87 27.71
C ILE A 17 13.46 20.22 26.35
N ALA A 18 14.32 20.44 25.34
CA ALA A 18 14.21 19.81 24.03
C ALA A 18 14.57 18.30 24.02
N GLN A 19 15.34 17.80 25.00
CA GLN A 19 15.71 16.38 25.07
C GLN A 19 14.62 15.47 25.66
N ASN A 20 13.61 16.05 26.34
CA ASN A 20 12.55 15.30 27.03
C ASN A 20 11.19 15.35 26.31
N ASP A 21 11.12 15.72 25.02
CA ASP A 21 9.86 15.60 24.27
C ASP A 21 9.50 14.12 24.08
N PRO A 22 8.43 13.60 24.71
CA PRO A 22 8.05 12.19 24.60
C PRO A 22 7.75 11.78 23.15
N LYS A 23 7.33 12.72 22.30
CA LYS A 23 7.10 12.46 20.87
C LYS A 23 8.41 12.21 20.13
N VAL A 24 9.46 12.97 20.44
CA VAL A 24 10.78 12.79 19.84
C VAL A 24 11.40 11.47 20.28
N ALA A 25 11.28 11.12 21.56
CA ALA A 25 11.71 9.82 22.07
C ALA A 25 10.97 8.66 21.38
N PHE A 26 9.64 8.75 21.28
CA PHE A 26 8.82 7.73 20.60
C PHE A 26 9.16 7.62 19.11
N GLN A 27 9.34 8.74 18.41
CA GLN A 27 9.77 8.76 17.02
C GLN A 27 11.10 8.07 16.82
N LYS A 28 12.09 8.36 17.68
CA LYS A 28 13.41 7.72 17.65
C LYS A 28 13.28 6.20 17.78
N THR A 29 12.49 5.71 18.74
CA THR A 29 12.25 4.26 18.90
C THR A 29 11.61 3.64 17.65
N ARG A 30 10.64 4.31 17.02
CA ARG A 30 10.03 3.81 15.77
C ARG A 30 11.02 3.78 14.62
N TYR A 31 11.84 4.81 14.47
CA TYR A 31 12.89 4.89 13.47
C TYR A 31 13.94 3.78 13.66
N GLU A 32 14.44 3.58 14.88
CA GLU A 32 15.45 2.55 15.18
C GLU A 32 14.89 1.13 14.93
N LEU A 33 13.63 0.90 15.26
CA LEU A 33 12.96 -0.37 14.94
C LEU A 33 12.81 -0.56 13.43
N ALA A 34 12.47 0.51 12.69
CA ALA A 34 12.39 0.48 11.23
C ALA A 34 13.73 0.10 10.59
N VAL A 35 14.84 0.68 11.09
CA VAL A 35 16.20 0.33 10.67
C VAL A 35 16.53 -1.13 10.98
N SER A 36 16.10 -1.65 12.13
CA SER A 36 16.28 -3.06 12.48
C SER A 36 15.54 -3.99 11.53
N CYS A 37 14.26 -3.71 11.23
CA CYS A 37 13.47 -4.44 10.24
C CYS A 37 14.11 -4.38 8.85
N TYR A 38 14.57 -3.20 8.42
CA TYR A 38 15.27 -3.02 7.15
C TYR A 38 16.51 -3.91 7.04
N LYS A 39 17.36 -3.94 8.09
CA LYS A 39 18.55 -4.80 8.14
C LYS A 39 18.23 -6.30 8.08
N LYS A 40 17.04 -6.70 8.52
CA LYS A 40 16.53 -8.07 8.45
C LYS A 40 15.78 -8.37 7.14
N ALA A 41 15.80 -7.45 6.18
CA ALA A 41 15.03 -7.51 4.93
C ALA A 41 13.51 -7.60 5.10
N ASP A 42 12.98 -7.23 6.27
CA ASP A 42 11.54 -7.09 6.51
C ASP A 42 11.08 -5.71 6.04
N PHE A 43 11.04 -5.54 4.72
CA PHE A 43 10.83 -4.24 4.07
C PHE A 43 9.43 -3.69 4.25
N VAL A 44 8.40 -4.55 4.33
CA VAL A 44 7.01 -4.13 4.57
C VAL A 44 6.90 -3.53 5.97
N LYS A 45 7.41 -4.22 6.99
CA LYS A 45 7.38 -3.71 8.36
C LYS A 45 8.27 -2.47 8.53
N ALA A 46 9.42 -2.44 7.86
CA ALA A 46 10.27 -1.25 7.84
C ALA A 46 9.53 -0.04 7.25
N LEU A 47 8.81 -0.23 6.13
CA LEU A 47 8.00 0.82 5.50
C LEU A 47 6.95 1.35 6.47
N ASP A 48 6.19 0.48 7.12
CA ASP A 48 5.16 0.87 8.10
C ASP A 48 5.75 1.71 9.23
N LEU A 49 6.89 1.29 9.79
CA LEU A 49 7.54 1.97 10.90
C LEU A 49 8.17 3.31 10.49
N PHE A 50 8.77 3.40 9.31
CA PHE A 50 9.26 4.69 8.78
C PHE A 50 8.09 5.64 8.47
N SER A 51 6.97 5.14 7.95
CA SER A 51 5.72 5.92 7.75
C SER A 51 5.19 6.49 9.08
N ILE A 52 5.23 5.69 10.15
CA ILE A 52 4.87 6.17 11.50
C ILE A 52 5.87 7.24 11.97
N ALA A 53 7.17 6.96 11.85
CA ALA A 53 8.22 7.88 12.29
C ALA A 53 8.18 9.23 11.56
N SER A 54 7.85 9.24 10.26
CA SER A 54 7.75 10.49 9.50
C SER A 54 6.59 11.37 9.94
N LYS A 55 5.49 10.78 10.44
CA LYS A 55 4.26 11.51 10.82
C LYS A 55 4.30 12.13 12.22
N ILE A 56 5.17 11.66 13.12
CA ILE A 56 5.19 12.12 14.51
C ILE A 56 5.70 13.57 14.65
N LYS A 57 6.87 13.85 14.05
CA LYS A 57 7.51 15.17 13.98
C LYS A 57 8.14 15.33 12.59
N PRO A 58 7.35 15.60 11.55
CA PRO A 58 7.83 15.66 10.16
C PRO A 58 8.96 16.67 9.92
N GLU A 59 8.99 17.74 10.71
CA GLU A 59 9.90 18.87 10.57
C GLU A 59 11.33 18.61 11.06
N ASN A 60 11.53 17.58 11.89
CA ASN A 60 12.85 17.25 12.41
C ASN A 60 13.62 16.30 11.49
N GLU A 61 14.91 16.11 11.77
CA GLU A 61 15.79 15.32 10.89
C GLU A 61 15.33 13.87 10.75
N LEU A 62 14.87 13.23 11.83
CA LEU A 62 14.31 11.88 11.77
C LEU A 62 13.05 11.81 10.91
N GLY A 63 12.18 12.82 11.01
CA GLY A 63 10.96 12.92 10.21
C GLY A 63 11.28 13.01 8.72
N LYS A 64 12.14 13.96 8.34
CA LYS A 64 12.60 14.15 6.96
C LYS A 64 13.31 12.93 6.40
N GLU A 65 14.17 12.29 7.18
CA GLU A 65 14.86 11.08 6.74
C GLU A 65 13.87 9.92 6.55
N SER A 66 12.94 9.74 7.49
CA SER A 66 11.92 8.70 7.42
C SER A 66 11.09 8.80 6.14
N VAL A 67 10.68 10.00 5.73
CA VAL A 67 9.95 10.20 4.45
C VAL A 67 10.77 9.69 3.25
N LYS A 68 12.06 10.02 3.20
CA LYS A 68 12.95 9.54 2.11
C LYS A 68 13.07 8.01 2.11
N LYS A 69 13.11 7.38 3.30
CA LYS A 69 13.12 5.92 3.43
C LYS A 69 11.80 5.31 2.97
N VAL A 70 10.66 5.92 3.31
CA VAL A 70 9.32 5.51 2.85
C VAL A 70 9.28 5.48 1.32
N ASP A 71 9.69 6.54 0.63
CA ASP A 71 9.67 6.60 -0.84
C ASP A 71 10.54 5.53 -1.48
N CYS A 72 11.74 5.33 -0.95
CA CYS A 72 12.68 4.32 -1.43
C CYS A 72 12.09 2.91 -1.29
N LEU A 73 11.55 2.60 -0.11
CA LEU A 73 10.92 1.32 0.17
C LEU A 73 9.68 1.10 -0.67
N LYS A 74 8.81 2.11 -0.83
CA LYS A 74 7.65 2.04 -1.73
C LYS A 74 8.05 1.68 -3.15
N THR A 75 9.08 2.35 -3.69
CA THR A 75 9.54 2.10 -5.06
C THR A 75 10.04 0.68 -5.23
N MET A 76 10.84 0.19 -4.28
CA MET A 76 11.37 -1.18 -4.29
C MET A 76 10.27 -2.23 -4.16
N LEU A 77 9.34 -2.05 -3.22
CA LEU A 77 8.22 -2.97 -3.00
C LEU A 77 7.25 -2.98 -4.18
N ARG A 78 6.96 -1.83 -4.78
CA ARG A 78 6.16 -1.71 -6.02
C ARG A 78 6.79 -2.49 -7.16
N LYS A 79 8.10 -2.36 -7.35
CA LYS A 79 8.83 -3.14 -8.37
C LYS A 79 8.71 -4.64 -8.10
N SER A 80 8.96 -5.06 -6.86
CA SER A 80 8.88 -6.48 -6.46
C SER A 80 7.49 -7.09 -6.68
N ILE A 81 6.41 -6.36 -6.37
CA ILE A 81 5.04 -6.82 -6.66
C ILE A 81 4.77 -6.80 -8.16
N MET A 82 5.19 -5.76 -8.88
CA MET A 82 4.94 -5.64 -10.31
C MET A 82 5.50 -6.83 -11.10
N ASP A 83 6.74 -7.23 -10.79
CA ASP A 83 7.40 -8.37 -11.42
C ASP A 83 6.62 -9.68 -11.22
N LYS A 84 5.85 -9.79 -10.12
CA LYS A 84 5.02 -10.97 -9.82
C LYS A 84 3.60 -10.87 -10.37
N VAL A 85 3.04 -9.67 -10.43
CA VAL A 85 1.63 -9.45 -10.77
C VAL A 85 1.38 -9.41 -12.28
N ILE A 86 2.41 -9.16 -13.10
CA ILE A 86 2.26 -9.18 -14.56
C ILE A 86 1.74 -10.56 -15.01
N GLY A 87 0.74 -10.53 -15.89
CA GLY A 87 0.10 -11.72 -16.45
C GLY A 87 -1.43 -11.62 -16.47
N THR A 88 -2.05 -12.74 -16.82
CA THR A 88 -3.51 -12.89 -16.85
C THR A 88 -4.01 -13.53 -15.57
N TRP A 89 -5.12 -13.00 -15.06
CA TRP A 89 -5.74 -13.36 -13.79
C TRP A 89 -7.21 -13.66 -14.02
N LYS A 90 -7.70 -14.76 -13.48
CA LYS A 90 -9.11 -15.15 -13.54
C LYS A 90 -9.82 -14.79 -12.24
N MET A 91 -10.94 -14.11 -12.34
CA MET A 91 -11.76 -13.73 -11.18
C MET A 91 -12.46 -14.95 -10.60
N ASN A 92 -12.27 -15.20 -9.30
CA ASN A 92 -12.86 -16.33 -8.57
C ASN A 92 -14.08 -15.93 -7.74
N GLY A 93 -14.31 -14.64 -7.52
CA GLY A 93 -15.41 -14.11 -6.72
C GLY A 93 -14.96 -13.17 -5.61
N ASP A 94 -15.89 -12.90 -4.70
CA ASP A 94 -15.75 -12.01 -3.54
C ASP A 94 -15.30 -12.74 -2.26
N LYS A 95 -15.07 -14.06 -2.35
CA LYS A 95 -14.64 -14.91 -1.24
C LYS A 95 -13.31 -15.60 -1.55
N PRO A 96 -12.50 -15.90 -0.52
CA PRO A 96 -11.29 -16.70 -0.70
C PRO A 96 -11.59 -18.06 -1.32
N LEU A 97 -10.68 -18.57 -2.15
CA LEU A 97 -10.84 -19.85 -2.85
C LEU A 97 -11.18 -21.04 -1.92
N TRP A 98 -10.60 -21.08 -0.72
CA TRP A 98 -10.87 -22.13 0.27
C TRP A 98 -12.33 -22.10 0.78
N ALA A 99 -12.96 -20.92 0.83
CA ALA A 99 -14.36 -20.76 1.24
C ALA A 99 -15.33 -21.11 0.11
N VAL A 100 -14.95 -20.86 -1.14
CA VAL A 100 -15.75 -21.22 -2.33
C VAL A 100 -15.79 -22.73 -2.53
N ASN A 101 -14.68 -23.44 -2.29
CA ASN A 101 -14.60 -24.89 -2.45
C ASN A 101 -15.39 -25.67 -1.36
N ALA A 102 -15.74 -25.04 -0.24
CA ALA A 102 -16.52 -25.66 0.84
C ALA A 102 -18.04 -25.70 0.54
N ALA A 103 -18.52 -24.87 -0.38
CA ALA A 103 -19.91 -24.83 -0.81
C ALA A 103 -19.96 -25.09 -2.32
N SER A 104 -20.08 -26.35 -2.71
CA SER A 104 -20.21 -26.79 -4.09
C SER A 104 -21.39 -26.11 -4.79
N ASN A 105 -21.13 -24.99 -5.46
CA ASN A 105 -22.02 -24.35 -6.41
C ASN A 105 -21.24 -24.11 -7.70
N THR A 106 -20.92 -25.21 -8.39
CA THR A 106 -20.51 -25.21 -9.80
C THR A 106 -21.70 -24.87 -10.69
N ASN A 107 -22.20 -23.65 -10.57
CA ASN A 107 -22.87 -23.04 -11.71
C ASN A 107 -21.78 -22.75 -12.73
N TYR A 108 -21.72 -23.53 -13.80
CA TYR A 108 -20.86 -23.28 -14.95
C TYR A 108 -21.21 -21.90 -15.51
N LYS A 109 -20.53 -20.85 -15.02
CA LYS A 109 -20.64 -19.52 -15.60
C LYS A 109 -20.25 -19.64 -17.06
N THR A 110 -21.17 -19.30 -17.95
CA THR A 110 -20.90 -19.31 -19.40
C THR A 110 -19.85 -18.25 -19.76
N ILE A 111 -19.70 -17.22 -18.92
CA ILE A 111 -18.75 -16.12 -19.08
C ILE A 111 -17.79 -16.10 -17.89
N GLU A 112 -16.48 -16.14 -18.18
CA GLU A 112 -15.42 -15.94 -17.20
C GLU A 112 -14.90 -14.49 -17.28
N GLU A 113 -14.68 -13.88 -16.13
CA GLU A 113 -14.07 -12.55 -16.02
C GLU A 113 -12.56 -12.70 -15.85
N LEU A 114 -11.79 -12.05 -16.73
CA LEU A 114 -10.33 -12.06 -16.72
C LEU A 114 -9.79 -10.64 -16.58
N VAL A 115 -8.65 -10.51 -15.92
CA VAL A 115 -7.88 -9.27 -15.82
C VAL A 115 -6.47 -9.55 -16.31
N GLU A 116 -5.98 -8.75 -17.25
CA GLU A 116 -4.61 -8.80 -17.72
C GLU A 116 -3.87 -7.56 -17.22
N ILE A 117 -2.80 -7.78 -16.46
CA ILE A 117 -2.00 -6.71 -15.86
C ILE A 117 -0.66 -6.66 -16.58
N ASN A 118 -0.33 -5.49 -17.11
CA ASN A 118 0.97 -5.20 -17.67
C ASN A 118 1.61 -4.00 -16.94
N GLN A 119 2.80 -3.57 -17.36
CA GLN A 119 3.55 -2.51 -16.69
C GLN A 119 2.83 -1.14 -16.65
N LYS A 120 1.84 -0.92 -17.52
CA LYS A 120 1.20 0.38 -17.72
C LYS A 120 -0.30 0.36 -17.53
N GLN A 121 -0.94 -0.79 -17.71
CA GLN A 121 -2.39 -0.89 -17.83
C GLN A 121 -2.94 -2.17 -17.20
N ILE A 122 -4.22 -2.10 -16.85
CA ILE A 122 -5.06 -3.19 -16.40
C ILE A 122 -6.20 -3.34 -17.42
N LEU A 123 -6.27 -4.49 -18.06
CA LEU A 123 -7.25 -4.80 -19.11
C LEU A 123 -8.26 -5.81 -18.58
N PHE A 124 -9.54 -5.48 -18.66
CA PHE A 124 -10.63 -6.32 -18.18
C PHE A 124 -11.32 -6.99 -19.36
N TYR A 125 -11.45 -8.31 -19.30
CA TYR A 125 -12.03 -9.12 -20.36
C TYR A 125 -13.17 -10.01 -19.84
N GLU A 126 -14.07 -10.34 -20.75
CA GLU A 126 -15.00 -11.44 -20.64
C GLU A 126 -14.61 -12.54 -21.63
N LEU A 127 -14.55 -13.78 -21.15
CA LEU A 127 -14.29 -14.96 -21.96
C LEU A 127 -15.54 -15.84 -21.99
N ASP A 128 -16.12 -16.02 -23.16
CA ASP A 128 -17.16 -17.03 -23.36
C ASP A 128 -16.52 -18.42 -23.31
N THR A 129 -16.93 -19.23 -22.33
CA THR A 129 -16.37 -20.56 -22.08
C THR A 129 -16.69 -21.57 -23.18
N LYS A 130 -17.78 -21.37 -23.94
CA LYS A 130 -18.24 -22.24 -25.03
C LYS A 130 -17.56 -21.87 -26.34
N THR A 131 -17.63 -20.59 -26.73
CA THR A 131 -17.09 -20.11 -28.01
C THR A 131 -15.60 -19.77 -27.95
N LYS A 132 -15.05 -19.66 -26.73
CA LYS A 132 -13.68 -19.15 -26.45
C LYS A 132 -13.45 -17.72 -26.93
N ALA A 133 -14.52 -16.97 -27.24
CA ALA A 133 -14.42 -15.57 -27.63
C ALA A 133 -14.00 -14.72 -26.42
N LYS A 134 -12.84 -14.05 -26.54
CA LYS A 134 -12.33 -13.08 -25.55
C LYS A 134 -12.73 -11.66 -25.99
N LYS A 135 -13.52 -10.97 -25.17
CA LYS A 135 -13.98 -9.60 -25.41
C LYS A 135 -13.38 -8.65 -24.39
N LEU A 136 -12.75 -7.57 -24.84
CA LEU A 136 -12.29 -6.49 -23.97
C LEU A 136 -13.49 -5.65 -23.51
N ILE A 137 -13.62 -5.45 -22.20
CA ILE A 137 -14.71 -4.69 -21.58
C ILE A 137 -14.24 -3.31 -21.14
N LYS A 138 -13.06 -3.23 -20.53
CA LYS A 138 -12.51 -2.00 -19.97
C LYS A 138 -11.00 -2.02 -20.01
N SER A 139 -10.39 -0.85 -20.18
CA SER A 139 -8.97 -0.61 -20.00
C SER A 139 -8.80 0.48 -18.97
N GLU A 140 -7.87 0.29 -18.05
CA GLU A 140 -7.49 1.25 -17.03
C GLU A 140 -5.98 1.45 -17.08
N ASP A 141 -5.52 2.68 -16.87
CA ASP A 141 -4.11 2.94 -16.63
C ASP A 141 -3.75 2.44 -15.23
N LEU A 142 -2.59 1.81 -15.12
CA LEU A 142 -2.04 1.38 -13.85
C LEU A 142 -1.44 2.59 -13.12
N ALA A 143 -2.23 3.18 -12.23
CA ALA A 143 -1.82 4.30 -11.40
C ALA A 143 -1.77 3.90 -9.92
N TYR A 144 -0.60 4.04 -9.29
CA TYR A 144 -0.49 3.89 -7.84
C TYR A 144 -1.12 5.08 -7.12
N TYR A 145 -1.92 4.80 -6.09
CA TYR A 145 -2.39 5.83 -5.18
C TYR A 145 -1.21 6.30 -4.31
N ASN A 146 -0.84 7.58 -4.42
CA ASN A 146 0.33 8.14 -3.73
C ASN A 146 0.10 9.59 -3.27
N LYS A 147 -1.06 9.86 -2.66
CA LYS A 147 -1.43 11.21 -2.21
C LYS A 147 -0.64 11.68 -0.99
N ASP A 148 -0.34 10.78 -0.05
CA ASP A 148 0.47 11.07 1.13
C ASP A 148 1.82 10.36 1.01
N GLN A 149 2.88 11.13 0.80
CA GLN A 149 4.25 10.62 0.69
C GLN A 149 4.62 9.77 1.91
N SER A 150 4.12 10.13 3.10
CA SER A 150 4.37 9.42 4.35
C SER A 150 3.48 8.20 4.58
N ASP A 151 2.48 7.92 3.75
CA ASP A 151 1.69 6.70 3.93
C ASP A 151 2.53 5.44 3.63
N ALA A 152 2.09 4.29 4.16
CA ALA A 152 2.73 3.00 3.90
C ALA A 152 2.07 2.23 2.75
N LEU A 153 1.12 2.83 2.03
CA LEU A 153 0.37 2.17 0.96
C LEU A 153 1.24 2.09 -0.29
N PHE A 154 1.93 0.97 -0.45
CA PHE A 154 2.80 0.75 -1.61
C PHE A 154 2.08 0.05 -2.77
N SER A 155 1.11 -0.82 -2.49
CA SER A 155 0.37 -1.60 -3.49
C SER A 155 -1.05 -1.09 -3.77
N ALA A 156 -1.43 0.05 -3.19
CA ALA A 156 -2.70 0.68 -3.48
C ALA A 156 -2.69 1.31 -4.88
N ILE A 157 -3.71 1.01 -5.68
CA ILE A 157 -3.95 1.61 -7.00
C ILE A 157 -5.23 2.42 -6.98
N ILE A 158 -5.32 3.40 -7.88
CA ILE A 158 -6.54 4.19 -8.11
C ILE A 158 -7.02 3.97 -9.55
N LEU A 159 -8.31 3.68 -9.70
CA LEU A 159 -8.94 3.52 -11.02
C LEU A 159 -9.57 4.84 -11.49
N SER A 160 -9.90 4.93 -12.78
CA SER A 160 -10.51 6.14 -13.38
C SER A 160 -11.83 6.58 -12.72
N ASP A 161 -12.54 5.67 -12.07
CA ASP A 161 -13.78 5.96 -11.32
C ASP A 161 -13.54 6.49 -9.89
N GLY A 162 -12.27 6.71 -9.53
CA GLY A 162 -11.82 7.20 -8.24
C GLY A 162 -11.74 6.13 -7.16
N THR A 163 -12.08 4.87 -7.42
CA THR A 163 -11.96 3.80 -6.43
C THR A 163 -10.50 3.45 -6.17
N ILE A 164 -10.16 3.23 -4.90
CA ILE A 164 -8.80 2.95 -4.44
C ILE A 164 -8.76 1.53 -3.88
N TRP A 165 -7.90 0.70 -4.48
CA TRP A 165 -7.82 -0.73 -4.20
C TRP A 165 -6.46 -1.09 -3.65
N ASN A 166 -6.43 -1.73 -2.49
CA ASN A 166 -5.21 -2.31 -1.95
C ASN A 166 -5.02 -3.72 -2.50
N CYS A 167 -3.87 -3.99 -3.09
CA CYS A 167 -3.57 -5.25 -3.74
C CYS A 167 -2.55 -6.07 -2.93
N SER A 168 -2.79 -7.37 -2.78
CA SER A 168 -1.86 -8.29 -2.12
C SER A 168 -1.78 -9.62 -2.85
N LEU A 169 -0.60 -10.21 -2.85
CA LEU A 169 -0.35 -11.54 -3.38
C LEU A 169 -0.12 -12.50 -2.23
N ASN A 170 -0.58 -13.74 -2.36
CA ASN A 170 -0.17 -14.81 -1.45
C ASN A 170 1.31 -15.19 -1.64
N GLU A 171 1.83 -16.06 -0.78
CA GLU A 171 3.24 -16.50 -0.82
C GLU A 171 3.63 -17.13 -2.17
N GLY A 172 2.72 -17.88 -2.79
CA GLY A 172 2.91 -18.52 -4.09
C GLY A 172 2.82 -17.57 -5.29
N ALA A 173 2.39 -16.32 -5.09
CA ALA A 173 2.09 -15.34 -6.15
C ALA A 173 1.13 -15.86 -7.23
N ASP A 174 0.24 -16.79 -6.87
CA ASP A 174 -0.78 -17.38 -7.73
C ASP A 174 -2.20 -16.95 -7.34
N ILE A 175 -2.37 -16.29 -6.19
CA ILE A 175 -3.62 -15.65 -5.77
C ILE A 175 -3.37 -14.15 -5.57
N LEU A 176 -4.16 -13.33 -6.26
CA LEU A 176 -4.25 -11.88 -6.10
C LEU A 176 -5.53 -11.54 -5.35
N HIS A 177 -5.37 -10.93 -4.18
CA HIS A 177 -6.47 -10.41 -3.37
C HIS A 177 -6.47 -8.89 -3.43
N VAL A 178 -7.61 -8.32 -3.79
CA VAL A 178 -7.79 -6.86 -3.84
C VAL A 178 -8.97 -6.45 -2.97
N ILE A 179 -8.77 -5.37 -2.23
CA ILE A 179 -9.74 -4.82 -1.28
C ILE A 179 -9.96 -3.36 -1.65
N ASN A 180 -11.22 -2.96 -1.86
CA ASN A 180 -11.55 -1.55 -2.02
C ASN A 180 -11.46 -0.85 -0.66
N ILE A 181 -10.51 0.07 -0.49
CA ILE A 181 -10.22 0.71 0.79
C ILE A 181 -10.75 2.14 0.89
N ALA A 182 -10.99 2.81 -0.25
CA ALA A 182 -11.42 4.19 -0.28
C ALA A 182 -11.96 4.59 -1.66
N LYS A 183 -12.63 5.73 -1.72
CA LYS A 183 -13.01 6.39 -2.97
C LYS A 183 -12.55 7.85 -2.96
N GLN A 184 -11.92 8.28 -4.04
CA GLN A 184 -11.61 9.68 -4.29
C GLN A 184 -12.85 10.37 -4.88
N THR A 185 -13.29 11.43 -4.22
CA THR A 185 -14.41 12.30 -4.61
C THR A 185 -13.91 13.74 -4.74
N GLU A 186 -14.78 14.64 -5.20
CA GLU A 186 -14.46 16.08 -5.30
C GLU A 186 -14.09 16.68 -3.94
N ASN A 187 -14.65 16.13 -2.85
CA ASN A 187 -14.42 16.59 -1.48
C ASN A 187 -13.19 15.98 -0.81
N GLY A 188 -12.49 15.04 -1.47
CA GLY A 188 -11.30 14.40 -0.93
C GLY A 188 -11.32 12.88 -1.06
N VAL A 189 -10.75 12.20 -0.06
CA VAL A 189 -10.65 10.73 -0.06
C VAL A 189 -11.50 10.19 1.08
N GLU A 190 -12.54 9.45 0.73
CA GLU A 190 -13.47 8.83 1.66
C GLU A 190 -13.03 7.38 1.91
N LYS A 191 -12.58 7.09 3.14
CA LYS A 191 -12.15 5.75 3.53
C LYS A 191 -13.36 4.86 3.84
N ILE A 192 -13.33 3.63 3.32
CA ILE A 192 -14.31 2.61 3.65
C ILE A 192 -13.89 1.98 4.99
N LYS A 193 -14.76 2.07 5.99
CA LYS A 193 -14.45 1.66 7.38
C LYS A 193 -14.89 0.21 7.68
N ALA A 194 -15.87 -0.29 6.96
CA ALA A 194 -16.45 -1.61 7.12
C ALA A 194 -17.03 -2.08 5.77
N ASP A 195 -17.25 -3.38 5.65
CA ASP A 195 -17.90 -4.02 4.48
C ASP A 195 -17.20 -3.68 3.15
N ASN A 196 -15.87 -3.68 3.19
CA ASN A 196 -15.04 -3.45 2.03
C ASN A 196 -15.35 -4.47 0.93
N LEU A 197 -15.48 -4.00 -0.31
CA LEU A 197 -15.64 -4.91 -1.44
C LEU A 197 -14.31 -5.61 -1.71
N GLU A 198 -14.33 -6.93 -1.68
CA GLU A 198 -13.16 -7.77 -1.90
C GLU A 198 -13.30 -8.57 -3.19
N ARG A 199 -12.16 -8.87 -3.81
CA ARG A 199 -12.09 -9.72 -4.99
C ARG A 199 -10.86 -10.60 -4.95
N PHE A 200 -11.03 -11.85 -5.36
CA PHE A 200 -9.96 -12.84 -5.43
C PHE A 200 -9.76 -13.28 -6.86
N TYR A 201 -8.51 -13.32 -7.29
CA TYR A 201 -8.13 -13.75 -8.62
C TYR A 201 -7.07 -14.85 -8.55
N SER A 202 -7.13 -15.80 -9.49
CA SER A 202 -6.11 -16.83 -9.68
C SER A 202 -5.28 -16.52 -10.91
N LYS A 203 -3.97 -16.70 -10.83
CA LYS A 203 -3.10 -16.53 -11.99
C LYS A 203 -3.39 -17.61 -13.03
N VAL A 204 -3.60 -17.20 -14.28
CA VAL A 204 -3.73 -18.11 -15.42
C VAL A 204 -2.32 -18.52 -15.83
N LYS A 205 -2.06 -19.83 -15.86
CA LYS A 205 -0.79 -20.40 -16.28
C LYS A 205 -0.71 -20.52 -17.80
#